data_AF-A0A1I1CGS9-F1
#
_entry.id   AF-A0A1I1CGS9-F1
#
_cell.length_a   1.000
_cell.length_b   1.000
_cell.length_c   1.000
_cell.angle_alpha   90.00
_cell.angle_beta   90.00
_cell.angle_gamma   90.00
#
_symmetry.space_group_name_H-M   'P 1'
#
loop_
_entity.id
_entity.type
_entity.pdbx_description
1 polymer ?
#
loop_
_entity_poly.entity_id
_entity_poly.type
_entity_poly.pdbx_seq_one_letter_code
_entity_poly.pdbx_strand_id
1 'polypeptide(L)' 'MPATVHEYKGYRVAIYSPSSHFAVITGPGSNRVIDLQEKQPRSTVVEGPLVCLDRAKALVDALVAGERSRVTTSK' A
#
# COMPACT_ATOMS: atom_id res chain seq x y z
N MET A 1 -5.82 -10.01 12.72
CA MET A 1 -4.37 -9.72 12.77
C MET A 1 -3.80 -9.82 11.34
N PRO A 2 -2.93 -8.91 10.88
CA PRO A 2 -2.34 -9.02 9.54
C PRO A 2 -1.42 -10.25 9.47
N ALA A 3 -1.38 -10.89 8.30
CA ALA A 3 -0.52 -12.04 8.04
C ALA A 3 0.95 -11.63 7.87
N THR A 4 1.17 -10.45 7.27
CA THR A 4 2.51 -9.88 7.08
C THR A 4 2.44 -8.37 7.17
N VAL A 5 3.48 -7.77 7.71
CA VAL A 5 3.68 -6.32 7.72
C VAL A 5 5.05 -6.03 7.11
N HIS A 6 5.10 -5.08 6.19
CA HIS A 6 6.30 -4.66 5.48
C HIS A 6 6.39 -3.14 5.46
N GLU A 7 7.58 -2.60 5.73
CA GLU A 7 7.85 -1.18 5.59
C GLU A 7 8.50 -0.91 4.23
N TYR A 8 7.99 0.09 3.51
CA TYR A 8 8.47 0.45 2.18
C TYR A 8 8.41 1.97 1.98
N LYS A 9 9.57 2.60 1.75
CA LYS A 9 9.69 4.07 1.56
C LYS A 9 9.04 4.89 2.69
N GLY A 10 9.09 4.38 3.92
CA GLY A 10 8.47 4.98 5.09
C GLY A 10 6.98 4.65 5.26
N TYR A 11 6.33 4.05 4.26
CA TYR A 11 4.96 3.56 4.36
C TYR A 11 4.92 2.18 4.99
N ARG A 12 3.89 1.91 5.78
CA ARG A 12 3.63 0.58 6.34
C ARG A 12 2.57 -0.13 5.51
N VAL A 13 2.93 -1.27 4.94
CA VAL A 13 2.05 -2.14 4.16
C VAL A 13 1.71 -3.38 4.98
N ALA A 14 0.46 -3.54 5.38
CA ALA A 14 -0.04 -4.72 6.07
C ALA A 14 -0.89 -5.57 5.13
N ILE A 15 -0.56 -6.85 5.00
CA ILE A 15 -1.31 -7.80 4.17
C ILE A 15 -2.21 -8.63 5.07
N TYR A 16 -3.50 -8.65 4.73
CA TYR A 16 -4.51 -9.48 5.36
C TYR A 16 -4.90 -10.61 4.42
N SER A 17 -5.04 -11.82 4.97
CA SER A 17 -5.25 -13.05 4.19
C SER A 17 -6.32 -14.02 4.78
N PRO A 18 -7.51 -13.56 5.22
CA PRO A 18 -8.52 -14.47 5.77
C PRO A 18 -9.21 -15.37 4.71
N SER A 19 -9.21 -14.96 3.44
CA SER A 19 -9.78 -15.74 2.30
C SER A 19 -9.26 -15.28 0.93
N SER A 20 -8.73 -14.06 0.87
CA SER A 20 -8.05 -13.44 -0.27
C SER A 20 -7.00 -12.47 0.29
N HIS A 21 -6.05 -12.02 -0.51
CA HIS A 21 -5.01 -11.11 -0.07
C HIS A 21 -5.41 -9.66 -0.36
N PHE A 22 -5.33 -8.80 0.64
CA PHE A 22 -5.47 -7.36 0.45
C PHE A 22 -4.47 -6.59 1.29
N ALA A 23 -4.00 -5.47 0.75
CA ALA A 23 -3.06 -4.59 1.41
C ALA A 23 -3.77 -3.40 2.06
N VAL A 24 -3.37 -3.09 3.28
CA VAL A 24 -3.70 -1.88 4.01
C VAL A 24 -2.42 -1.04 4.11
N ILE A 25 -2.46 0.18 3.61
CA ILE A 25 -1.29 1.08 3.57
C ILE A 25 -1.49 2.18 4.61
N THR A 26 -0.45 2.42 5.41
CA THR A 26 -0.39 3.50 6.37
C THR A 26 0.66 4.51 5.91
N GLY A 27 0.34 5.80 6.00
CA GLY A 27 1.25 6.87 5.60
C GLY A 27 2.49 6.95 6.49
N PRO A 28 3.59 7.55 6.00
CA PRO A 28 4.84 7.66 6.74
C PRO A 28 4.69 8.52 8.00
N GLY A 29 5.27 8.04 9.11
CA GLY A 29 5.24 8.74 10.40
C GLY A 29 3.84 8.89 11.01
N SER A 30 2.83 8.19 10.47
CA SER A 30 1.46 8.23 10.95
C SER A 30 0.92 6.82 11.19
N ASN A 31 -0.03 6.69 12.11
CA ASN A 31 -0.83 5.47 12.26
C ASN A 31 -2.12 5.51 11.43
N ARG A 32 -2.31 6.55 10.62
CA ARG A 32 -3.51 6.72 9.79
C ARG A 32 -3.42 5.86 8.53
N VAL A 33 -4.37 4.95 8.39
CA VAL A 33 -4.59 4.17 7.18
C VAL A 33 -5.04 5.09 6.05
N ILE A 34 -4.47 4.90 4.87
CA ILE A 34 -4.86 5.59 3.65
C ILE A 34 -6.11 4.91 3.11
N ASP A 35 -7.19 5.67 2.93
CA ASP A 35 -8.37 5.18 2.24
C ASP A 35 -8.11 5.13 0.73
N LEU A 36 -7.96 3.91 0.22
CA LEU A 36 -7.64 3.64 -1.18
C LEU A 36 -8.89 3.28 -1.99
N GLN A 37 -10.06 3.13 -1.35
CA GLN A 37 -11.32 2.75 -1.99
C GLN A 37 -11.12 1.56 -2.96
N GLU A 38 -11.55 1.72 -4.23
CA GLU A 38 -11.42 0.69 -5.26
C GLU A 38 -9.98 0.43 -5.73
N LYS A 39 -9.04 1.33 -5.42
CA LYS A 39 -7.61 1.18 -5.75
C LYS A 39 -6.85 0.35 -4.72
N GLN A 40 -7.54 -0.25 -3.76
CA GLN A 40 -6.92 -1.11 -2.76
C GLN A 40 -6.19 -2.28 -3.44
N PRO A 41 -4.88 -2.47 -3.19
CA PRO A 41 -4.14 -3.60 -3.74
C PRO A 41 -4.72 -4.91 -3.22
N ARG A 42 -5.05 -5.81 -4.14
CA ARG A 42 -5.61 -7.13 -3.86
C ARG A 42 -4.91 -8.19 -4.69
N SER A 43 -4.97 -9.43 -4.22
CA SER A 43 -4.53 -10.59 -4.98
C SER A 43 -5.33 -11.82 -4.56
N THR A 44 -5.62 -12.69 -5.52
CA THR A 44 -6.33 -13.95 -5.27
C THR A 44 -5.41 -14.96 -4.56
N VAL A 45 -6.01 -16.01 -3.99
CA VAL A 45 -5.25 -17.09 -3.33
C VAL A 45 -4.27 -17.79 -4.28
N VAL A 46 -4.60 -17.88 -5.58
CA VAL A 46 -3.76 -18.51 -6.61
C VAL A 46 -2.53 -17.66 -6.93
N GLU A 47 -2.69 -16.33 -7.00
CA GLU A 47 -1.59 -15.39 -7.21
C GLU A 47 -0.70 -15.27 -5.96
N GLY A 48 -1.29 -15.39 -4.78
CA GLY A 48 -0.60 -15.40 -3.50
C GLY A 48 -0.30 -14.02 -2.91
N PRO A 49 0.24 -13.99 -1.68
CA PRO A 49 0.41 -12.74 -0.92
C PRO A 49 1.54 -11.85 -1.48
N LEU A 50 2.53 -12.42 -2.17
CA LEU A 50 3.65 -11.65 -2.73
C LEU A 50 3.20 -10.75 -3.88
N VAL A 51 2.29 -11.22 -4.72
CA VAL A 51 1.68 -10.40 -5.79
C VAL A 51 0.90 -9.23 -5.18
N CYS A 52 0.20 -9.45 -4.07
CA CYS A 52 -0.45 -8.37 -3.33
C CYS A 52 0.56 -7.34 -2.80
N LEU A 53 1.72 -7.80 -2.32
CA LEU A 53 2.80 -6.93 -1.83
C LEU A 53 3.38 -6.08 -2.96
N ASP A 54 3.67 -6.66 -4.12
CA ASP A 54 4.23 -5.93 -5.25
C ASP A 54 3.26 -4.87 -5.79
N ARG A 55 1.96 -5.21 -5.89
CA ARG A 55 0.91 -4.24 -6.23
C ARG A 55 0.84 -3.11 -5.20
N ALA A 56 1.00 -3.41 -3.91
CA ALA A 56 1.02 -2.40 -2.87
C ALA A 56 2.25 -1.49 -2.96
N LYS A 57 3.43 -2.03 -3.26
CA LYS A 57 4.65 -1.24 -3.48
C LYS A 57 4.51 -0.31 -4.68
N ALA A 58 3.97 -0.80 -5.79
CA ALA A 58 3.70 0.02 -6.98
C ALA A 58 2.73 1.17 -6.69
N LEU A 59 1.72 0.95 -5.82
CA LEU A 59 0.83 2.01 -5.38
C LEU A 59 1.54 3.04 -4.49
N VAL A 60 2.40 2.59 -3.57
CA VAL A 60 3.25 3.50 -2.78
C VAL A 60 4.14 4.34 -3.69
N ASP A 61 4.71 3.75 -4.74
CA ASP A 61 5.52 4.48 -5.71
C ASP A 61 4.72 5.59 -6.41
N ALA A 62 3.48 5.29 -6.80
CA ALA A 62 2.58 6.27 -7.39
C ALA A 62 2.20 7.39 -6.39
N LEU A 63 1.98 7.06 -5.12
CA LEU A 63 1.70 8.04 -4.06
C LEU A 63 2.89 8.99 -3.87
N VAL A 64 4.10 8.44 -3.73
CA VAL A 64 5.33 9.21 -3.57
C VAL A 64 5.60 10.10 -4.79
N ALA A 65 5.35 9.59 -6.00
CA ALA A 65 5.48 10.38 -7.23
C ALA A 65 4.47 11.54 -7.26
N GLY A 66 3.22 11.30 -6.86
CA GLY A 66 2.18 12.32 -6.77
C GLY A 66 2.47 13.38 -5.69
N GLU A 67 3.00 12.99 -4.53
CA GLU A 67 3.45 13.92 -3.49
C GLU A 67 4.57 14.82 -3.98
N ARG A 68 5.59 14.26 -4.63
CA ARG A 68 6.68 15.04 -5.24
C ARG A 68 6.17 16.04 -6.27
N SER A 69 5.16 15.66 -7.06
CA SER A 69 4.57 16.54 -8.06
C SER A 69 3.80 17.71 -7.43
N ARG A 70 3.09 17.50 -6.31
CA ARG A 70 2.42 18.59 -5.57
C ARG A 70 3.39 19.59 -4.94
N VAL A 71 4.57 19.13 -4.52
CA VAL A 71 5.59 20.01 -3.93
C VAL A 71 6.20 20.95 -4.97
N THR A 72 6.22 20.57 -6.25
CA THR A 72 6.81 21.41 -7.32
C THR A 72 5.87 22.47 -7.92
N THR A 73 4.58 22.49 -7.56
CA THR A 73 3.58 23.42 -8.14
C THR A 73 3.23 24.62 -7.24
N SER A 74 3.90 24.81 -6.10
CA SER A 74 3.87 26.09 -5.38
C SER A 74 5.03 26.96 -5.85
N LYS A 75 4.83 27.75 -6.91
CA LYS A 75 5.63 28.93 -7.18
C LYS A 75 4.79 30.01 -7.86
#